data_AF-E4M9F6-F1
#
_entry.id   AF-E4M9F6-F1
#
_cell.length_a   1.000
_cell.length_b   1.000
_cell.length_c   1.000
_cell.angle_alpha   90.00
_cell.angle_beta   90.00
_cell.angle_gamma   90.00
#
_symmetry.space_group_name_H-M   'P 1'
#
loop_
_entity.id
_entity.type
_entity.pdbx_description
1 polymer ?
#
loop_
_entity_poly.entity_id
_entity_poly.type
_entity_poly.pdbx_seq_one_letter_code
_entity_poly.pdbx_strand_id
1 'polypeptide(L)'
;MFAVVLCSVFDAEIQQIDILIIRRILSNECYLTAILYMGRMFRKYQRYMPVNIWSIGVLLMLLLFLQYKNVTVAIASSIFPPLPVFYFASAVGCLFTYTLAVYIHNLPTLSRIMIYAGNASLAIMALHFLAFKVVSLLQILIYGYGIDYLSAFPVIPDRINIWWVPYVVCGVALPLLYTSVKQILVLQSGRLYGQLILKFKL
;
A
#
# COMPACT_ATOMS: atom_id res chain seq x y z
N MET A 1 15.84 -14.75 12.38
CA MET A 1 17.27 -14.80 12.00
C MET A 1 17.52 -15.74 10.84
N PHE A 2 17.15 -17.03 10.92
CA PHE A 2 17.48 -18.03 9.88
C PHE A 2 17.06 -17.62 8.45
N ALA A 3 15.83 -17.12 8.25
CA ALA A 3 15.35 -16.68 6.93
C ALA A 3 16.09 -15.43 6.37
N VAL A 4 16.53 -14.52 7.24
CA VAL A 4 17.29 -13.32 6.83
C VAL A 4 18.71 -13.71 6.43
N VAL A 5 19.32 -14.63 7.19
CA VAL A 5 20.65 -15.19 6.89
C VAL A 5 20.60 -15.98 5.59
N LEU A 6 19.57 -16.82 5.40
CA LEU A 6 19.33 -17.52 4.14
C LEU A 6 19.19 -16.55 2.98
N CYS A 7 18.37 -15.49 3.10
CA CYS A 7 18.25 -14.52 2.02
C CYS A 7 19.55 -13.74 1.75
N SER A 8 20.36 -13.45 2.77
CA SER A 8 21.67 -12.82 2.54
C SER A 8 22.70 -13.75 1.90
N VAL A 9 22.64 -15.06 2.16
CA VAL A 9 23.49 -16.07 1.52
C VAL A 9 23.05 -16.30 0.08
N PHE A 10 21.74 -16.42 -0.16
CA PHE A 10 21.18 -16.52 -1.50
C PHE A 10 21.46 -15.26 -2.33
N ASP A 11 21.39 -14.06 -1.74
CA ASP A 11 21.73 -12.81 -2.44
C ASP A 11 23.20 -12.79 -2.92
N ALA A 12 24.12 -13.37 -2.14
CA ALA A 12 25.52 -13.50 -2.54
C ALA A 12 25.72 -14.45 -3.74
N GLU A 13 24.95 -15.54 -3.83
CA GLU A 13 24.97 -16.44 -4.99
C GLU A 13 24.25 -15.85 -6.22
N ILE A 14 23.16 -15.11 -6.00
CA ILE A 14 22.39 -14.43 -7.05
C ILE A 14 23.22 -13.32 -7.70
N GLN A 15 24.15 -12.71 -6.95
CA GLN A 15 25.10 -11.72 -7.44
C GLN A 15 26.06 -12.28 -8.52
N GLN A 16 26.21 -13.60 -8.59
CA GLN A 16 27.08 -14.31 -9.53
C GLN A 16 26.39 -14.61 -10.88
N ILE A 17 25.10 -14.29 -11.03
CA ILE A 17 24.35 -14.47 -12.28
C ILE A 17 24.67 -13.34 -13.27
N ASP A 18 25.17 -13.68 -14.44
CA ASP A 18 25.55 -12.73 -15.50
C ASP A 18 24.38 -11.92 -16.08
N ILE A 19 23.16 -12.46 -16.01
CA ILE A 19 21.97 -11.81 -16.54
C ILE A 19 21.43 -10.79 -15.54
N LEU A 20 21.73 -9.51 -15.77
CA LEU A 20 21.36 -8.37 -14.91
C LEU A 20 19.87 -8.31 -14.55
N ILE A 21 18.99 -8.63 -15.49
CA ILE A 21 17.52 -8.60 -15.29
C ILE A 21 17.09 -9.68 -14.29
N ILE A 22 17.60 -10.91 -14.45
CA ILE A 22 17.25 -12.04 -13.60
C ILE A 22 17.79 -11.79 -12.19
N ARG A 23 19.04 -11.33 -12.08
CA ARG A 23 19.66 -10.94 -10.81
C ARG A 23 18.81 -9.93 -10.04
N ARG A 24 18.35 -8.87 -10.73
CA ARG A 24 17.56 -7.78 -10.14
C ARG A 24 16.16 -8.23 -9.67
N ILE A 25 15.51 -9.11 -10.42
CA ILE A 25 14.21 -9.66 -10.03
C ILE A 25 14.38 -10.55 -8.80
N LEU A 26 15.35 -11.46 -8.84
CA LEU A 26 15.52 -12.49 -7.82
C LEU A 26 15.99 -11.91 -6.47
N SER A 27 16.85 -10.88 -6.49
CA SER A 27 17.25 -10.17 -5.26
C SER A 27 16.08 -9.42 -4.62
N ASN A 28 15.25 -8.74 -5.41
CA ASN A 28 14.06 -8.04 -4.93
C ASN A 28 13.09 -8.97 -4.21
N GLU A 29 12.82 -10.14 -4.78
CA GLU A 29 11.93 -11.13 -4.19
C GLU A 29 12.49 -11.68 -2.86
N CYS A 30 13.81 -11.87 -2.74
CA CYS A 30 14.41 -12.30 -1.47
C CYS A 30 14.27 -11.21 -0.38
N TYR A 31 14.54 -9.95 -0.72
CA TYR A 31 14.38 -8.85 0.24
C TYR A 31 12.94 -8.72 0.74
N LEU A 32 11.95 -8.87 -0.16
CA LEU A 32 10.53 -8.82 0.19
C LEU A 32 10.11 -9.99 1.07
N THR A 33 10.52 -11.21 0.74
CA THR A 33 10.18 -12.40 1.55
C THR A 33 10.78 -12.32 2.96
N ALA A 34 12.01 -11.81 3.10
CA ALA A 34 12.65 -11.59 4.40
C ALA A 34 11.90 -10.57 5.27
N ILE A 35 11.44 -9.45 4.69
CA ILE A 35 10.61 -8.46 5.41
C ILE A 35 9.27 -9.06 5.82
N LEU A 36 8.58 -9.76 4.92
CA LEU A 36 7.29 -10.39 5.23
C LEU A 36 7.42 -11.41 6.37
N TYR A 37 8.52 -12.17 6.40
CA TYR A 37 8.82 -13.08 7.50
C TYR A 37 9.06 -12.35 8.82
N MET A 38 9.84 -11.25 8.80
CA MET A 38 10.06 -10.39 9.97
C MET A 38 8.73 -9.84 10.51
N GLY A 39 7.81 -9.43 9.63
CA GLY A 39 6.47 -8.99 10.01
C GLY A 39 5.62 -10.09 10.66
N ARG A 40 5.67 -11.33 10.14
CA ARG A 40 4.98 -12.48 10.77
C ARG A 40 5.52 -12.78 12.16
N MET A 41 6.84 -12.70 12.34
CA MET A 41 7.47 -12.86 13.65
C MET A 41 7.04 -11.75 14.61
N PHE A 42 7.00 -10.50 14.13
CA PHE A 42 6.54 -9.35 14.93
C PHE A 42 5.12 -9.56 15.48
N ARG A 43 4.20 -10.10 14.67
CA ARG A 43 2.83 -10.42 15.11
C ARG A 43 2.78 -11.36 16.33
N LYS A 44 3.75 -12.27 16.47
CA LYS A 44 3.84 -13.18 17.64
C LYS A 44 4.26 -12.46 18.92
N TYR A 45 5.13 -11.46 18.80
CA TYR A 45 5.67 -10.68 19.94
C TYR A 45 4.89 -9.40 20.24
N GLN A 46 3.98 -9.01 19.36
CA GLN A 46 3.18 -7.79 19.46
C GLN A 46 2.48 -7.61 20.81
N ARG A 47 2.01 -8.70 21.43
CA ARG A 47 1.27 -8.67 22.72
C ARG A 47 2.11 -8.17 23.90
N TYR A 48 3.43 -8.24 23.81
CA TYR A 48 4.35 -7.92 24.91
C TYR A 48 4.96 -6.51 24.80
N MET A 49 4.62 -5.75 23.75
CA MET A 49 5.24 -4.46 23.48
C MET A 49 4.36 -3.31 24.00
N PRO A 50 4.71 -2.64 25.12
CA PRO A 50 4.00 -1.46 25.57
C PRO A 50 4.23 -0.30 24.58
N VAL A 51 3.14 0.32 24.12
CA VAL A 51 3.19 1.45 23.19
C VAL A 51 3.18 2.77 23.98
N ASN A 52 4.19 3.62 23.76
CA ASN A 52 4.30 4.93 24.41
C ASN A 52 4.25 6.05 23.37
N ILE A 53 3.67 7.21 23.68
CA ILE A 53 3.47 8.29 22.71
C ILE A 53 4.82 8.87 22.23
N TRP A 54 5.79 8.93 23.14
CA TRP A 54 7.17 9.35 22.85
C TRP A 54 7.86 8.46 21.83
N SER A 55 7.48 7.18 21.72
CA SER A 55 8.07 6.26 20.75
C SER A 55 7.76 6.69 19.31
N ILE A 56 6.60 7.30 19.05
CA ILE A 56 6.25 7.82 17.72
C ILE A 56 7.22 8.93 17.32
N GLY A 57 7.49 9.87 18.23
CA GLY A 57 8.43 10.97 17.98
C GLY A 57 9.85 10.47 17.70
N VAL A 58 10.34 9.53 18.51
CA VAL A 58 11.68 8.94 18.33
C VAL A 58 11.78 8.17 17.01
N LEU A 59 10.78 7.35 16.68
CA LEU A 59 10.75 6.59 15.43
C LEU A 59 10.63 7.51 14.20
N LEU A 60 9.83 8.58 14.30
CA LEU A 60 9.71 9.59 13.25
C LEU A 60 11.05 10.31 13.02
N MET A 61 11.71 10.75 14.10
CA MET A 61 13.03 11.38 14.01
C MET A 61 14.07 10.45 13.38
N LEU A 62 14.03 9.15 13.70
CA LEU A 62 14.91 8.16 13.11
C LEU A 62 14.65 7.97 11.60
N LEU A 63 13.38 7.95 11.18
CA LEU A 63 13.01 7.89 9.75
C LEU A 63 13.47 9.14 8.99
N LEU A 64 13.26 10.33 9.57
CA LEU A 64 13.73 11.60 9.00
C LEU A 64 15.26 11.66 8.91
N PHE A 65 15.98 11.13 9.91
CA PHE A 65 17.43 11.02 9.89
C PHE A 65 17.93 10.09 8.77
N LEU A 66 17.26 8.94 8.56
CA LEU A 66 17.56 8.05 7.43
C LEU A 66 17.34 8.75 6.09
N GLN A 67 16.26 9.54 5.96
CA GLN A 67 16.00 10.34 4.77
C GLN A 67 17.05 11.43 4.56
N TYR A 68 17.51 12.10 5.63
CA TYR A 68 18.59 13.09 5.57
C TYR A 68 19.91 12.50 5.07
N LYS A 69 20.18 11.23 5.37
CA LYS A 69 21.35 10.49 4.85
C LYS A 69 21.16 9.98 3.41
N ASN A 70 20.13 10.44 2.69
CA ASN A 70 19.78 10.01 1.33
C ASN A 70 19.59 8.49 1.21
N VAL A 71 19.17 7.82 2.29
CA VAL A 71 18.77 6.41 2.25
C VAL A 71 17.41 6.34 1.54
N THR A 72 17.46 6.21 0.22
CA THR A 72 16.25 6.03 -0.59
C THR A 72 16.04 4.54 -0.85
N VAL A 73 14.82 4.09 -0.61
CA VAL A 73 14.39 2.74 -0.94
C VAL A 73 13.42 2.87 -2.09
N ALA A 74 13.91 2.57 -3.29
CA ALA A 74 13.09 2.62 -4.49
C ALA A 74 13.07 1.25 -5.15
N ILE A 75 12.06 0.46 -4.78
CA ILE A 75 11.88 -0.92 -5.27
C ILE A 75 11.71 -0.92 -6.79
N ALA A 76 10.98 0.05 -7.34
CA ALA A 76 10.74 0.19 -8.78
C ALA A 76 12.01 0.52 -9.59
N SER A 77 12.95 1.27 -9.02
CA SER A 77 14.25 1.57 -9.64
C SER A 77 15.38 0.70 -9.09
N SER A 78 15.06 -0.35 -8.31
CA SER A 78 16.00 -1.23 -7.58
C SER A 78 17.16 -0.51 -6.87
N ILE A 79 16.92 0.70 -6.39
CA ILE A 79 17.94 1.39 -5.60
C ILE A 79 17.75 0.89 -4.17
N PHE A 80 18.66 0.00 -3.77
CA PHE A 80 18.68 -0.54 -2.41
C PHE A 80 19.90 0.02 -1.67
N PRO A 81 19.71 0.57 -0.46
CA PRO A 81 20.81 0.83 0.44
C PRO A 81 21.42 -0.51 0.88
N PRO A 82 22.61 -0.49 1.51
CA PRO A 82 23.21 -1.71 2.06
C PRO A 82 22.21 -2.50 2.91
N LEU A 83 22.17 -3.83 2.74
CA LEU A 83 21.16 -4.73 3.31
C LEU A 83 20.82 -4.50 4.78
N PRO A 84 21.79 -4.28 5.70
CA PRO A 84 21.49 -4.06 7.10
C PRO A 84 20.66 -2.79 7.33
N VAL A 85 20.95 -1.72 6.57
CA VAL A 85 20.24 -0.44 6.65
C VAL A 85 18.83 -0.59 6.12
N PHE A 86 18.64 -1.36 5.05
CA PHE A 86 17.31 -1.64 4.50
C PHE A 86 16.39 -2.38 5.49
N TYR A 87 16.88 -3.45 6.13
CA TYR A 87 16.11 -4.18 7.14
C TYR A 87 15.83 -3.33 8.38
N PHE A 88 16.81 -2.53 8.80
CA PHE A 88 16.65 -1.61 9.92
C PHE A 88 15.58 -0.55 9.62
N ALA A 89 15.66 0.12 8.47
CA ALA A 89 14.68 1.11 8.05
C ALA A 89 13.27 0.50 7.95
N SER A 90 13.16 -0.71 7.42
CA SER A 90 11.89 -1.45 7.32
C SER A 90 11.31 -1.76 8.71
N ALA A 91 12.13 -2.23 9.65
CA ALA A 91 11.70 -2.51 11.02
C ALA A 91 11.22 -1.24 11.74
N VAL A 92 11.98 -0.13 11.62
CA VAL A 92 11.61 1.17 12.19
C VAL A 92 10.29 1.67 11.62
N GLY A 93 10.11 1.58 10.29
CA GLY A 93 8.86 1.96 9.62
C GLY A 93 7.66 1.09 10.04
N CYS A 94 7.86 -0.21 10.20
CA CYS A 94 6.81 -1.12 10.71
C CYS A 94 6.41 -0.79 12.15
N LEU A 95 7.38 -0.51 13.02
CA LEU A 95 7.11 -0.12 14.41
C LEU A 95 6.41 1.24 14.49
N PHE A 96 6.81 2.19 13.65
CA PHE A 96 6.19 3.51 13.56
C PHE A 96 4.72 3.41 13.12
N THR A 97 4.46 2.68 12.04
CA THR A 97 3.09 2.48 11.54
C THR A 97 2.22 1.72 12.53
N TYR A 98 2.77 0.71 13.22
CA TYR A 98 2.06 -0.02 14.27
C TYR A 98 1.68 0.87 15.45
N THR A 99 2.65 1.60 16.02
CA THR A 99 2.39 2.51 17.14
C THR A 99 1.35 3.56 16.75
N LEU A 100 1.50 4.19 15.59
CA LEU A 100 0.53 5.14 15.05
C LEU A 100 -0.87 4.53 14.90
N ALA A 101 -0.98 3.30 14.40
CA ALA A 101 -2.26 2.61 14.26
C ALA A 101 -2.97 2.39 15.62
N VAL A 102 -2.22 2.06 16.69
CA VAL A 102 -2.80 1.92 18.03
C VAL A 102 -3.36 3.26 18.54
N TYR A 103 -2.69 4.38 18.27
CA TYR A 103 -3.21 5.69 18.64
C TYR A 103 -4.42 6.10 17.79
N ILE A 104 -4.40 5.83 16.48
CA ILE A 104 -5.54 6.07 15.60
C ILE A 104 -6.76 5.25 16.04
N HIS A 105 -6.56 4.03 16.52
CA HIS A 105 -7.64 3.19 17.03
C HIS A 105 -8.41 3.83 18.19
N ASN A 106 -7.75 4.67 19.00
CA ASN A 106 -8.40 5.41 20.09
C ASN A 106 -9.32 6.53 19.60
N LEU A 107 -9.26 6.92 18.32
CA LEU A 107 -10.14 7.91 17.69
C LEU A 107 -11.27 7.20 16.95
N PRO A 108 -12.52 7.20 17.45
CA PRO A 108 -13.57 6.32 16.95
C PRO A 108 -13.93 6.58 15.47
N THR A 109 -13.96 7.85 15.05
CA THR A 109 -14.30 8.23 13.67
C THR A 109 -13.18 7.86 12.71
N LEU A 110 -11.93 8.19 13.04
CA LEU A 110 -10.78 7.92 12.16
C LEU A 110 -10.49 6.42 12.06
N SER A 111 -10.58 5.71 13.18
CA SER A 111 -10.46 4.25 13.24
C SER A 111 -11.46 3.57 12.29
N ARG A 112 -12.73 3.98 12.34
CA ARG A 112 -13.78 3.42 11.47
C ARG A 112 -13.49 3.64 9.98
N ILE A 113 -13.06 4.86 9.61
CA ILE A 113 -12.71 5.18 8.22
C ILE A 113 -11.52 4.35 7.76
N MET A 114 -10.48 4.23 8.59
CA MET A 114 -9.27 3.46 8.25
C MET A 114 -9.54 1.96 8.13
N ILE A 115 -10.36 1.39 9.02
CA ILE A 115 -10.79 -0.01 8.93
C ILE A 115 -11.60 -0.24 7.65
N TYR A 116 -12.52 0.67 7.34
CA TYR A 116 -13.36 0.59 6.14
C TYR A 116 -12.52 0.65 4.87
N ALA A 117 -11.61 1.63 4.77
CA ALA A 117 -10.69 1.75 3.64
C ALA A 117 -9.74 0.55 3.52
N GLY A 118 -9.24 0.05 4.65
CA GLY A 118 -8.37 -1.13 4.72
C GLY A 118 -9.06 -2.41 4.23
N ASN A 119 -10.32 -2.63 4.59
CA ASN A 119 -11.11 -3.77 4.10
C ASN A 119 -11.36 -3.72 2.59
N ALA A 120 -11.46 -2.52 2.02
CA ALA A 120 -11.61 -2.30 0.58
C ALA A 120 -10.26 -2.13 -0.15
N SER A 121 -9.11 -2.30 0.52
CA SER A 121 -7.78 -2.03 -0.03
C SER A 121 -7.48 -2.78 -1.34
N LEU A 122 -7.87 -4.07 -1.43
CA LEU A 122 -7.70 -4.85 -2.66
C LEU A 122 -8.55 -4.29 -3.81
N ALA A 123 -9.77 -3.87 -3.53
CA ALA A 123 -10.63 -3.25 -4.54
C ALA A 123 -10.08 -1.89 -4.98
N ILE A 124 -9.54 -1.09 -4.05
CA ILE A 124 -8.83 0.16 -4.36
C ILE A 124 -7.63 -0.14 -5.27
N MET A 125 -6.78 -1.10 -4.90
CA MET A 125 -5.64 -1.51 -5.73
C MET A 125 -6.06 -1.95 -7.15
N ALA A 126 -7.19 -2.62 -7.31
CA ALA A 126 -7.68 -3.02 -8.63
C ALA A 126 -8.27 -1.86 -9.45
N LEU A 127 -8.98 -0.92 -8.80
CA LEU A 127 -9.81 0.07 -9.49
C LEU A 127 -9.22 1.49 -9.52
N HIS A 128 -8.17 1.80 -8.74
CA HIS A 128 -7.61 3.15 -8.68
C HIS A 128 -7.06 3.63 -10.03
N PHE A 129 -6.45 2.75 -10.84
CA PHE A 129 -6.01 3.12 -12.19
C PHE A 129 -7.17 3.46 -13.13
N LEU A 130 -8.31 2.78 -12.98
CA LEU A 130 -9.53 3.13 -13.71
C LEU A 130 -10.07 4.48 -13.24
N ALA A 131 -10.07 4.72 -11.93
CA ALA A 131 -10.46 6.00 -11.34
C ALA A 131 -9.55 7.16 -11.81
N PHE A 132 -8.25 6.91 -12.02
CA PHE A 132 -7.34 7.91 -12.56
C PHE A 132 -7.73 8.34 -13.98
N LYS A 133 -8.22 7.43 -14.83
CA LYS A 133 -8.69 7.81 -16.17
C LYS A 133 -9.87 8.78 -16.14
N VAL A 134 -10.74 8.68 -15.13
CA VAL A 134 -11.84 9.64 -14.92
C VAL A 134 -11.28 11.03 -14.61
N VAL A 135 -10.26 11.11 -13.75
CA VAL A 135 -9.58 12.38 -13.43
C VAL A 135 -8.83 12.93 -14.64
N SER A 136 -8.15 12.08 -15.41
CA SER A 136 -7.44 12.46 -16.63
C SER A 136 -8.39 13.02 -17.70
N LEU A 137 -9.60 12.45 -17.85
CA LEU A 137 -10.64 13.01 -18.73
C LEU A 137 -11.07 14.41 -18.29
N LEU A 138 -11.27 14.61 -16.98
CA LEU A 138 -11.62 15.92 -16.44
C LEU A 138 -10.49 16.94 -16.66
N GLN A 139 -9.23 16.54 -16.48
CA GLN A 139 -8.06 17.37 -16.77
C GLN A 139 -7.99 17.76 -18.27
N ILE A 140 -8.22 16.81 -19.17
CA ILE A 140 -8.27 17.06 -20.62
C ILE A 140 -9.37 18.07 -20.97
N LEU A 141 -10.55 17.94 -20.37
CA LEU A 141 -11.68 18.85 -20.61
C LEU A 141 -11.38 20.29 -20.16
N ILE A 142 -10.69 20.46 -19.01
CA ILE A 142 -10.38 21.79 -18.47
C ILE A 142 -9.27 22.49 -19.26
N TYR A 143 -8.20 21.77 -19.63
CA TYR A 143 -7.05 22.36 -20.34
C TYR A 143 -7.15 22.28 -21.86
N GLY A 144 -8.17 21.61 -22.40
CA GLY A 144 -8.34 21.43 -23.84
C GLY A 144 -7.24 20.56 -24.48
N TYR A 145 -6.68 19.60 -23.73
CA TYR A 145 -5.70 18.68 -24.29
C TYR A 145 -6.31 17.78 -25.38
N GLY A 146 -5.48 17.25 -26.28
CA GLY A 146 -5.92 16.22 -27.22
C GLY A 146 -6.36 14.95 -26.48
N ILE A 147 -7.29 14.19 -27.07
CA ILE A 147 -7.75 12.92 -26.48
C ILE A 147 -6.60 11.91 -26.34
N ASP A 148 -5.52 12.07 -27.12
CA ASP A 148 -4.32 11.24 -27.08
C ASP A 148 -3.66 11.21 -25.71
N TYR A 149 -3.79 12.30 -24.93
CA TYR A 149 -3.27 12.37 -23.55
C TYR A 149 -3.99 11.41 -22.60
N LEU A 150 -5.17 10.90 -22.96
CA LEU A 150 -5.87 9.89 -22.17
C LEU A 150 -5.11 8.55 -22.15
N SER A 151 -4.28 8.29 -23.15
CA SER A 151 -3.43 7.09 -23.20
C SER A 151 -2.26 7.14 -22.21
N ALA A 152 -1.92 8.33 -21.68
CA ALA A 152 -0.83 8.50 -20.73
C ALA A 152 -1.04 7.61 -19.48
N PHE A 153 0.04 6.98 -19.03
CA PHE A 153 0.03 6.08 -17.89
C PHE A 153 1.09 6.51 -16.88
N PRO A 154 0.78 6.52 -15.56
CA PRO A 154 -0.53 6.34 -14.93
C PRO A 154 -1.36 7.64 -14.84
N VAL A 155 -0.72 8.81 -14.95
CA VAL A 155 -1.34 10.14 -14.90
C VAL A 155 -0.79 11.02 -16.03
N ILE A 156 -1.54 12.06 -16.42
CA ILE A 156 -1.07 13.03 -17.41
C ILE A 156 0.05 13.86 -16.78
N PRO A 157 1.25 13.92 -17.40
CA PRO A 157 2.34 14.73 -16.88
C PRO A 157 1.96 16.21 -17.00
N ASP A 158 1.77 16.86 -15.85
CA ASP A 158 1.47 18.27 -15.76
C ASP A 158 2.65 19.05 -15.16
N ARG A 159 2.84 20.30 -15.58
CA ARG A 159 3.85 21.20 -15.02
C ARG A 159 3.44 21.71 -13.64
N ILE A 160 2.14 21.84 -13.41
CA ILE A 160 1.58 22.33 -12.15
C ILE A 160 1.30 21.09 -11.29
N ASN A 161 2.21 20.79 -10.35
CA ASN A 161 2.17 19.64 -9.44
C ASN A 161 1.03 19.72 -8.39
N ILE A 162 -0.18 20.12 -8.80
CA ILE A 162 -1.39 20.22 -7.96
C ILE A 162 -2.33 19.04 -8.23
N TRP A 163 -2.26 18.47 -9.44
CA TRP A 163 -3.17 17.40 -9.88
C TRP A 163 -3.09 16.11 -9.07
N TRP A 164 -2.02 15.88 -8.32
CA TRP A 164 -1.90 14.73 -7.44
C TRP A 164 -3.04 14.64 -6.41
N VAL A 165 -3.60 15.78 -5.96
CA VAL A 165 -4.70 15.79 -4.97
C VAL A 165 -5.98 15.17 -5.55
N PRO A 166 -6.53 15.65 -6.69
CA PRO A 166 -7.64 15.00 -7.36
C PRO A 166 -7.41 13.51 -7.66
N TYR A 167 -6.21 13.16 -8.11
CA TYR A 167 -5.86 11.75 -8.39
C TYR A 167 -5.96 10.89 -7.12
N VAL A 168 -5.36 11.32 -5.99
CA VAL A 168 -5.43 10.58 -4.73
C VAL A 168 -6.86 10.47 -4.21
N VAL A 169 -7.60 11.58 -4.20
CA VAL A 169 -8.97 11.61 -3.68
C VAL A 169 -9.89 10.71 -4.50
N CYS A 170 -9.90 10.87 -5.84
CA CYS A 170 -10.76 10.06 -6.70
C CYS A 170 -10.30 8.60 -6.77
N GLY A 171 -8.98 8.36 -6.73
CA GLY A 171 -8.38 7.03 -6.74
C GLY A 171 -8.80 6.18 -5.55
N VAL A 172 -9.13 6.79 -4.41
CA VAL A 172 -9.62 6.09 -3.22
C VAL A 172 -11.15 6.15 -3.14
N ALA A 173 -11.76 7.31 -3.39
CA ALA A 173 -13.21 7.49 -3.23
C ALA A 173 -14.03 6.67 -4.24
N LEU A 174 -13.64 6.62 -5.52
CA LEU A 174 -14.41 5.89 -6.54
C LEU A 174 -14.44 4.37 -6.27
N PRO A 175 -13.31 3.70 -5.96
CA PRO A 175 -13.35 2.29 -5.59
C PRO A 175 -14.16 2.01 -4.30
N LEU A 176 -14.11 2.92 -3.32
CA LEU A 176 -14.91 2.78 -2.09
C LEU A 176 -16.41 2.91 -2.37
N LEU A 177 -16.81 3.84 -3.23
CA LEU A 177 -18.20 3.95 -3.68
C LEU A 177 -18.64 2.68 -4.42
N TYR A 178 -17.82 2.16 -5.33
CA TYR A 178 -18.12 0.92 -6.05
C TYR A 178 -18.31 -0.28 -5.11
N THR A 179 -17.43 -0.45 -4.13
CA THR A 179 -17.55 -1.54 -3.15
C THR A 179 -18.79 -1.41 -2.26
N SER A 180 -19.13 -0.18 -1.85
CA SER A 180 -20.37 0.11 -1.12
C SER A 180 -21.61 -0.30 -1.91
N VAL A 181 -21.71 0.15 -3.17
CA VAL A 181 -22.85 -0.13 -4.04
C VAL A 181 -22.97 -1.64 -4.29
N LYS A 182 -21.85 -2.31 -4.56
CA LYS A 182 -21.84 -3.77 -4.74
C LYS A 182 -22.37 -4.50 -3.50
N GLN A 183 -21.97 -4.09 -2.30
CA GLN A 183 -22.46 -4.70 -1.06
C GLN A 183 -23.98 -4.52 -0.89
N ILE A 184 -24.51 -3.32 -1.17
CA ILE A 184 -25.95 -3.05 -1.10
C ILE A 184 -26.73 -3.91 -2.09
N LEU A 185 -26.26 -4.01 -3.34
CA LEU A 185 -26.92 -4.80 -4.38
C LEU A 185 -26.97 -6.30 -4.03
N VAL A 186 -25.87 -6.84 -3.48
CA VAL A 186 -25.83 -8.24 -3.04
C VAL A 186 -26.82 -8.51 -1.91
N LEU A 187 -26.93 -7.58 -0.95
CA LEU A 187 -27.89 -7.70 0.15
C LEU A 187 -29.34 -7.62 -0.34
N GLN A 188 -29.63 -6.74 -1.30
CA GLN A 188 -30.96 -6.64 -1.91
C GLN A 188 -31.33 -7.91 -2.67
N SER A 189 -30.40 -8.45 -3.47
CA SER A 189 -30.61 -9.68 -4.23
C SER A 189 -30.85 -10.89 -3.31
N GLY A 190 -30.05 -11.03 -2.25
CA GLY A 190 -30.23 -12.10 -1.25
C GLY A 190 -31.57 -12.01 -0.50
N ARG A 191 -32.01 -10.79 -0.15
CA ARG A 191 -33.32 -10.57 0.48
C ARG A 191 -34.48 -10.93 -0.46
N LEU A 192 -34.37 -10.57 -1.74
CA LEU A 192 -35.39 -10.89 -2.75
C LEU A 192 -35.51 -12.41 -2.95
N TYR A 193 -34.38 -13.10 -3.04
CA TYR A 193 -34.33 -14.55 -3.22
C TYR A 193 -34.90 -15.31 -2.01
N GLY A 194 -34.60 -14.87 -0.78
CA GLY A 194 -35.17 -15.46 0.44
C GLY A 194 -36.69 -15.31 0.52
N GLN A 195 -37.23 -14.16 0.11
CA GLN A 195 -38.68 -13.95 0.04
C GLN A 195 -39.34 -14.83 -1.03
N LEU A 196 -38.70 -15.02 -2.18
CA LEU A 196 -39.20 -15.89 -3.25
C LEU A 196 -39.26 -17.35 -2.79
N ILE A 197 -38.23 -17.86 -2.13
CA ILE A 197 -38.23 -19.25 -1.61
C ILE A 197 -39.35 -19.47 -0.60
N LEU A 198 -39.55 -18.54 0.35
CA LEU A 198 -40.63 -18.64 1.34
C LEU A 198 -42.02 -18.66 0.69
N LYS A 199 -42.19 -17.92 -0.42
CA LYS A 199 -43.46 -17.84 -1.14
C LYS A 199 -43.77 -19.11 -1.96
N PHE A 200 -42.75 -19.86 -2.40
CA PHE A 200 -42.91 -21.11 -3.13
C PHE A 200 -42.98 -22.36 -2.22
N LYS A 201 -42.70 -22.21 -0.92
CA LYS A 201 -42.75 -23.29 0.07
C LYS A 201 -44.09 -23.38 0.82
N LEU A 202 -45.00 -22.44 0.56
CA LEU A 202 -46.41 -22.42 0.97
C LEU A 202 -47.28 -22.88 -0.20
#